data_AF-A0A544TV23-F1
#
_entry.id   AF-A0A544TV23-F1
#
_cell.length_a   1.000
_cell.length_b   1.000
_cell.length_c   1.000
_cell.angle_alpha   90.00
_cell.angle_beta   90.00
_cell.angle_gamma   90.00
#
_symmetry.space_group_name_H-M   'P 1'
#
loop_
_entity.id
_entity.type
_entity.pdbx_description
1 polymer ?
#
loop_
_entity_poly.entity_id
_entity_poly.type
_entity_poly.pdbx_seq_one_letter_code
_entity_poly.pdbx_strand_id
1 'polypeptide(L)'
;MSTEVKIVYADVETQLTEMTNALASLNPKAEPPITGNTMDVVTKLTELSSNLEQLLTKYQTVLNTNIRTTISSVEFMKESDEKISNVMQSTASGPRKVIP
;
A
#
# COMPACT_ATOMS: atom_id res chain seq x y z
N MET A 1 1.63 -24.82 15.18
CA MET A 1 2.55 -24.67 14.04
C MET A 1 2.81 -23.19 13.91
N SER A 2 4.04 -22.75 14.17
CA SER A 2 4.43 -21.35 13.93
C SER A 2 4.77 -21.25 12.45
N THR A 3 3.97 -20.53 11.67
CA THR A 3 4.29 -20.25 10.27
C THR A 3 5.45 -19.24 10.28
N GLU A 4 6.63 -19.66 9.86
CA GLU A 4 7.77 -18.76 9.74
C GLU A 4 7.50 -17.74 8.64
N VAL A 5 7.76 -16.46 8.93
CA VAL A 5 7.54 -15.36 7.99
C VAL A 5 8.88 -15.01 7.38
N LYS A 6 9.03 -15.25 6.08
CA LYS A 6 10.20 -14.84 5.29
C LYS A 6 9.79 -13.69 4.37
N ILE A 7 10.50 -12.57 4.46
CA ILE A 7 10.29 -11.41 3.59
C ILE A 7 11.47 -11.28 2.62
N VAL A 8 11.15 -11.15 1.32
CA VAL A 8 12.11 -10.72 0.31
C VAL A 8 11.86 -9.24 0.04
N TYR A 9 12.61 -8.36 0.73
CA TYR A 9 12.33 -6.93 0.76
C TYR A 9 12.26 -6.29 -0.64
N ALA A 10 13.19 -6.65 -1.53
CA ALA A 10 13.24 -6.12 -2.89
C ALA A 10 11.98 -6.44 -3.72
N ASP A 11 11.45 -7.66 -3.58
CA ASP A 11 10.23 -8.07 -4.28
C ASP A 11 9.03 -7.28 -3.76
N VAL A 12 8.94 -7.08 -2.45
CA VAL A 12 7.85 -6.33 -1.84
C VAL A 12 7.91 -4.84 -2.20
N GLU A 13 9.09 -4.22 -2.18
CA GLU A 13 9.29 -2.83 -2.59
C GLU A 13 8.91 -2.61 -4.07
N THR A 14 9.25 -3.57 -4.94
CA THR A 14 8.88 -3.54 -6.36
C THR A 14 7.36 -3.55 -6.53
N GLN A 15 6.67 -4.51 -5.90
CA GLN A 15 5.21 -4.60 -6.00
C GLN A 15 4.49 -3.38 -5.38
N LEU A 16 5.00 -2.84 -4.27
CA LEU A 16 4.45 -1.63 -3.67
C LEU A 16 4.61 -0.41 -4.58
N THR A 17 5.71 -0.34 -5.32
CA THR A 17 5.94 0.72 -6.32
C THR A 17 4.94 0.60 -7.47
N GLU A 18 4.74 -0.61 -8.00
CA GLU A 18 3.73 -0.86 -9.04
C GLU A 18 2.33 -0.48 -8.57
N MET A 19 1.94 -0.86 -7.35
CA MET A 19 0.65 -0.51 -6.76
C MET A 19 0.48 1.00 -6.56
N THR A 20 1.55 1.69 -6.16
CA THR A 20 1.55 3.16 -5.98
C THR A 20 1.37 3.86 -7.33
N ASN A 21 2.04 3.38 -8.38
CA ASN A 21 1.89 3.91 -9.73
C ASN A 21 0.47 3.65 -10.28
N ALA A 22 -0.07 2.45 -10.06
CA ALA A 22 -1.43 2.11 -10.45
C ALA A 22 -2.45 3.01 -9.73
N LEU A 23 -2.28 3.24 -8.42
CA LEU A 23 -3.12 4.16 -7.64
C LEU A 23 -3.09 5.58 -8.22
N ALA A 24 -1.91 6.08 -8.58
CA ALA A 24 -1.75 7.42 -9.16
C ALA A 24 -2.39 7.57 -10.55
N SER A 25 -2.54 6.47 -11.30
CA SER A 25 -3.17 6.47 -12.62
C SER A 25 -4.70 6.51 -12.58
N LEU A 26 -5.31 6.22 -11.42
CA LEU A 26 -6.76 6.21 -11.27
C LEU A 26 -7.31 7.65 -11.30
N ASN A 27 -8.28 7.90 -12.17
CA ASN A 27 -8.96 9.20 -12.30
C ASN A 27 -10.47 9.03 -12.04
N PRO A 28 -10.96 9.30 -10.83
CA PRO A 28 -12.34 9.02 -10.44
C PRO A 28 -13.36 10.02 -10.99
N LYS A 29 -12.97 11.03 -11.77
CA LYS A 29 -13.90 12.07 -12.22
C LYS A 29 -14.96 11.53 -13.17
N ALA A 30 -16.24 11.69 -12.82
CA ALA A 30 -17.33 11.46 -13.74
C ALA A 30 -17.32 12.49 -14.88
N GLU A 31 -17.82 12.08 -16.04
CA GLU A 31 -18.12 13.02 -17.12
C GLU A 31 -19.28 13.94 -16.74
N PRO A 32 -19.27 15.20 -17.24
CA PRO A 32 -20.36 16.13 -16.98
C PRO A 32 -21.70 15.60 -17.52
N PRO A 33 -22.83 15.92 -16.86
CA PRO A 33 -24.15 15.51 -17.32
C PRO A 33 -24.47 16.01 -18.73
N ILE A 34 -25.18 15.19 -19.52
CA ILE A 34 -25.68 15.59 -20.84
C ILE A 34 -26.82 16.59 -20.65
N THR A 35 -26.60 17.85 -21.01
CA THR A 35 -27.60 18.92 -20.85
C THR A 35 -28.63 18.93 -21.98
N GLY A 36 -29.87 19.34 -21.68
CA GLY A 36 -30.94 19.48 -22.67
C GLY A 36 -31.71 18.19 -23.01
N ASN A 37 -31.30 17.03 -22.49
CA ASN A 37 -32.04 15.78 -22.62
C ASN A 37 -32.75 15.42 -21.30
N THR A 38 -34.06 15.18 -21.36
CA THR A 38 -34.93 14.88 -20.22
C THR A 38 -35.37 13.42 -20.15
N MET A 39 -34.80 12.54 -20.98
CA MET A 39 -35.08 11.11 -20.93
C MET A 39 -34.57 10.49 -19.63
N ASP A 40 -35.37 9.60 -19.03
CA ASP A 40 -35.02 8.82 -17.84
C ASP A 40 -33.68 8.06 -17.99
N VAL A 41 -33.34 7.66 -19.22
CA VAL A 41 -32.06 7.00 -19.53
C VAL A 41 -30.87 7.92 -19.25
N VAL A 42 -30.96 9.22 -19.58
CA VAL A 42 -29.87 10.17 -19.34
C VAL A 42 -29.70 10.43 -17.85
N THR A 43 -30.79 10.52 -17.10
CA THR A 43 -30.76 10.60 -15.64
C THR A 43 -30.04 9.39 -15.04
N LYS A 44 -30.42 8.17 -15.46
CA LYS A 44 -29.80 6.93 -14.99
C LYS A 44 -28.31 6.82 -15.36
N LEU A 45 -27.92 7.27 -16.55
CA LEU A 45 -26.51 7.31 -16.94
C LEU A 45 -25.71 8.31 -16.09
N THR A 46 -26.30 9.47 -15.77
CA THR A 46 -25.68 10.47 -14.90
C THR A 46 -25.51 9.95 -13.47
N GLU A 47 -26.54 9.29 -12.93
CA GLU A 47 -26.48 8.63 -11.62
C GLU A 47 -25.44 7.51 -11.59
N LEU A 48 -25.39 6.68 -12.64
CA LEU A 48 -24.39 5.63 -12.77
C LEU A 48 -22.97 6.19 -12.78
N SER A 49 -22.72 7.24 -13.57
CA SER A 49 -21.40 7.91 -13.62
C SER A 49 -21.00 8.44 -12.24
N SER A 50 -21.92 9.07 -11.51
CA SER A 50 -21.65 9.55 -10.15
C SER A 50 -21.36 8.41 -9.17
N ASN A 51 -22.10 7.30 -9.27
CA ASN A 51 -21.88 6.12 -8.44
C ASN A 51 -20.51 5.47 -8.71
N LEU A 52 -20.09 5.43 -9.99
CA LEU A 52 -18.77 4.92 -10.38
C LEU A 52 -17.64 5.83 -9.87
N GLU A 53 -17.80 7.15 -9.94
CA GLU A 53 -16.86 8.11 -9.34
C GLU A 53 -16.70 7.88 -7.84
N GLN A 54 -17.82 7.75 -7.11
CA GLN A 54 -17.79 7.50 -5.67
C GLN A 54 -17.15 6.14 -5.34
N LEU A 55 -17.46 5.11 -6.12
CA LEU A 55 -16.87 3.78 -5.95
C LEU A 55 -15.36 3.83 -6.16
N LEU A 56 -14.89 4.47 -7.24
CA LEU A 56 -13.47 4.55 -7.54
C LEU A 56 -12.71 5.37 -6.51
N THR A 57 -13.30 6.48 -6.02
CA THR A 57 -12.73 7.29 -4.93
C THR A 57 -12.58 6.49 -3.63
N LYS A 58 -13.60 5.70 -3.28
CA LYS A 58 -13.54 4.81 -2.11
C LYS A 58 -12.46 3.73 -2.28
N TYR A 59 -12.39 3.13 -3.47
CA TYR A 59 -11.37 2.13 -3.77
C TYR A 59 -9.96 2.71 -3.69
N GLN A 60 -9.71 3.89 -4.26
CA GLN A 60 -8.42 4.61 -4.13
C GLN A 60 -8.05 4.83 -2.67
N THR A 61 -9.00 5.23 -1.84
CA THR A 61 -8.78 5.47 -0.40
C THR A 61 -8.33 4.19 0.31
N VAL A 62 -9.04 3.08 0.08
CA VAL A 62 -8.71 1.78 0.69
C VAL A 62 -7.36 1.27 0.17
N LEU A 63 -7.11 1.36 -1.13
CA LEU A 63 -5.85 0.95 -1.74
C LEU A 63 -4.67 1.74 -1.18
N ASN A 64 -4.80 3.06 -1.04
CA ASN A 64 -3.77 3.91 -0.44
C ASN A 64 -3.48 3.51 1.01
N THR A 65 -4.52 3.29 1.82
CA THR A 65 -4.35 2.83 3.20
C THR A 65 -3.61 1.50 3.25
N ASN A 66 -3.97 0.54 2.40
CA ASN A 66 -3.31 -0.76 2.34
C ASN A 66 -1.83 -0.62 1.96
N ILE A 67 -1.51 0.15 0.91
CA ILE A 67 -0.12 0.41 0.49
C ILE A 67 0.69 0.97 1.67
N ARG A 68 0.18 2.01 2.35
CA ARG A 68 0.85 2.63 3.51
C ARG A 68 1.05 1.65 4.67
N THR A 69 0.02 0.88 5.01
CA THR A 69 0.11 -0.11 6.09
C THR A 69 1.12 -1.20 5.76
N THR A 70 1.19 -1.65 4.50
CA THR A 70 2.19 -2.64 4.08
C THR A 70 3.60 -2.07 4.11
N ILE A 71 3.82 -0.84 3.64
CA ILE A 71 5.12 -0.15 3.74
C ILE A 71 5.58 -0.12 5.21
N SER A 72 4.76 0.39 6.12
CA SER A 72 5.13 0.47 7.54
C SER A 72 5.38 -0.91 8.17
N SER A 73 4.66 -1.94 7.74
CA SER A 73 4.86 -3.31 8.25
C SER A 73 6.19 -3.91 7.77
N VAL A 74 6.57 -3.64 6.52
CA VAL A 74 7.83 -4.10 5.93
C VAL A 74 9.01 -3.37 6.57
N GLU A 75 8.89 -2.04 6.76
CA GLU A 75 9.88 -1.23 7.47
C GLU A 75 10.09 -1.74 8.90
N PHE A 76 9.00 -1.98 9.64
CA PHE A 76 9.07 -2.52 11.00
C PHE A 76 9.81 -3.88 11.04
N MET A 77 9.55 -4.77 10.07
CA MET A 77 10.25 -6.05 10.01
C MET A 77 11.73 -5.86 9.68
N LYS A 78 12.06 -4.96 8.76
CA LYS A 78 13.45 -4.64 8.40
C LYS A 78 14.24 -4.12 9.59
N GLU A 79 13.68 -3.18 10.34
CA GLU A 79 14.29 -2.66 11.57
C GLU A 79 14.48 -3.76 12.63
N SER A 80 13.51 -4.66 12.73
CA SER A 80 13.60 -5.81 13.64
C SER A 80 14.73 -6.77 13.25
N ASP A 81 14.86 -7.09 11.97
CA ASP A 81 15.93 -7.94 11.43
C ASP A 81 17.31 -7.30 11.61
N GLU A 82 17.44 -5.99 11.34
CA GLU A 82 18.68 -5.25 11.57
C GLU A 82 19.09 -5.26 13.05
N LYS A 83 18.13 -5.06 13.96
CA LYS A 83 18.38 -5.13 15.40
C LYS A 83 18.84 -6.51 15.84
N ILE A 84 18.21 -7.57 15.36
CA ILE A 84 18.60 -8.96 15.66
C ILE A 84 20.00 -9.24 15.11
N SER A 85 20.28 -8.85 13.87
CA SER A 85 21.60 -9.02 13.23
C SER A 85 22.71 -8.34 14.03
N ASN A 86 22.49 -7.10 14.47
CA ASN A 86 23.44 -6.36 15.31
C ASN A 86 23.71 -7.06 16.65
N VAL A 87 22.68 -7.59 17.31
CA VAL A 87 22.83 -8.37 18.55
C VAL A 87 23.63 -9.66 18.28
N MET A 88 23.35 -10.38 17.20
CA MET A 88 24.06 -11.60 16.84
C MET A 88 25.53 -11.35 16.50
N GLN A 89 25.86 -10.26 15.81
CA GLN A 89 27.25 -9.88 15.54
C GLN A 89 28.01 -9.55 16.83
N SER A 90 27.35 -8.88 17.78
CA SER A 90 27.91 -8.56 19.09
C SER A 90 28.21 -9.82 19.92
N THR A 91 27.31 -10.79 19.94
CA THR A 91 27.51 -12.05 20.66
C THR A 91 28.55 -12.96 19.99
N ALA A 92 28.61 -12.98 18.65
CA ALA A 92 29.60 -13.74 17.89
C ALA A 92 31.03 -13.20 18.05
N SER A 93 31.19 -11.88 18.30
CA SER A 93 32.49 -11.25 18.52
C SER A 93 33.09 -11.51 19.92
N GLY A 94 32.37 -12.22 20.80
CA GLY A 94 32.76 -12.48 22.18
C GLY A 94 32.66 -11.25 23.09
N PRO A 95 32.60 -11.41 24.43
CA PRO A 95 32.56 -10.27 25.34
C PRO A 95 33.81 -9.42 25.16
N ARG A 96 33.62 -8.10 24.98
CA ARG A 96 34.70 -7.11 24.97
C ARG A 96 35.53 -7.33 26.23
N LYS A 97 36.79 -7.76 26.07
CA LYS A 97 37.74 -7.90 27.17
C LYS A 97 37.94 -6.50 27.75
N VAL A 98 37.27 -6.20 28.86
CA VAL A 98 37.59 -5.05 29.70
C VAL A 98 38.97 -5.31 30.28
N ILE A 99 39.98 -4.65 29.71
CA ILE A 99 41.34 -4.65 30.26
C ILE A 99 41.31 -3.68 31.45
N PRO A 100 41.83 -4.09 32.63
CA PRO A 100 41.83 -3.28 33.85
C PRO A 100 42.69 -2.03 33.75
#